data_AF-A0AAN6DT81-F1
#
_entry.id   AF-A0AAN6DT81-F1
#
_cell.length_a   1.000
_cell.length_b   1.000
_cell.length_c   1.000
_cell.angle_alpha   90.00
_cell.angle_beta   90.00
_cell.angle_gamma   90.00
#
_symmetry.space_group_name_H-M   'P 1'
#
loop_
_entity.id
_entity.type
_entity.pdbx_description
1 polymer ?
#
loop_
_entity_poly.entity_id
_entity_poly.type
_entity_poly.pdbx_seq_one_letter_code
_entity_poly.pdbx_strand_id
1 'polypeptide(L)'
;MESTNGTAGTTNTRAEQECYHHTTLVDLPDELVLNVASFLDKESQLLLSLSCKQLHSLLNTFVDLAIHDRATKVRFLQRLQLDHPEYLTCRSCGFLYLWRRMQTSQYDCPRASQHQHADTLLSYRRLVRAGDTDYTFLSRNIVDLILQAYEHGPTNGLPLSFFNSSGKDRHGISRTNEARLIDGQLILVSRLELEGREGMAAMARFFDMELCLHYRFNPGKDNMFRAVAKAVTDVEGSKKRKPQILLRPFKCYYCETDHRLQVDKDAEKQITIVLNVWRNYGRRHSNMPSNEQHFHRYPVFKLDAKSVSKRDVRAVFESASQ
;
A
#
# COMPACT_ATOMS: atom_id res chain seq x y z
N MET A 1 51.05 -44.89 27.52
CA MET A 1 50.79 -45.79 28.65
C MET A 1 49.30 -45.80 28.91
N GLU A 2 48.71 -47.00 28.93
CA GLU A 2 47.39 -47.41 29.49
C GLU A 2 46.14 -46.71 28.91
N SER A 3 45.30 -47.33 28.06
CA SER A 3 44.46 -48.54 28.21
C SER A 3 43.49 -48.40 29.41
N THR A 4 42.17 -48.24 29.25
CA THR A 4 41.23 -49.33 28.91
C THR A 4 39.77 -48.85 28.78
N ASN A 5 39.10 -49.29 27.71
CA ASN A 5 37.81 -50.01 27.65
C ASN A 5 36.57 -49.57 28.46
N GLY A 6 35.45 -49.45 27.74
CA GLY A 6 34.09 -49.41 28.29
C GLY A 6 33.02 -49.46 27.19
N THR A 7 32.72 -50.67 26.71
CA THR A 7 31.69 -51.02 25.72
C THR A 7 30.29 -51.03 26.34
N ALA A 8 29.32 -50.35 25.74
CA ALA A 8 27.88 -50.70 25.71
C ALA A 8 27.21 -49.74 24.70
N GLY A 9 26.77 -50.15 23.51
CA GLY A 9 25.81 -51.23 23.33
C GLY A 9 24.39 -50.73 23.63
N THR A 10 23.92 -49.68 22.95
CA THR A 10 22.49 -49.35 22.91
C THR A 10 22.05 -49.16 21.46
N THR A 11 21.73 -50.29 20.83
CA THR A 11 20.84 -50.38 19.68
C THR A 11 19.46 -49.87 20.07
N ASN A 12 19.27 -48.55 20.08
CA ASN A 12 17.93 -47.97 20.05
C ASN A 12 17.46 -48.01 18.61
N THR A 13 16.75 -49.11 18.32
CA THR A 13 15.53 -49.14 17.53
C THR A 13 15.38 -47.92 16.62
N ARG A 14 15.84 -48.14 15.38
CA ARG A 14 15.20 -47.72 14.14
C ARG A 14 13.69 -47.93 14.30
N ALA A 15 13.04 -47.02 15.03
CA ALA A 15 11.61 -46.92 15.11
C ALA A 15 11.19 -46.67 13.67
N GLU A 16 10.66 -47.74 13.09
CA GLU A 16 9.74 -47.79 11.98
C GLU A 16 8.98 -46.47 11.90
N GLN A 17 9.56 -45.55 11.14
CA GLN A 17 8.86 -44.45 10.55
C GLN A 17 8.05 -45.11 9.43
N GLU A 18 6.99 -45.82 9.84
CA GLU A 18 5.90 -46.19 8.97
C GLU A 18 5.45 -44.90 8.33
N CYS A 19 5.94 -44.70 7.11
CA CYS A 19 5.51 -43.67 6.21
C CYS A 19 4.02 -43.94 6.02
N TYR A 20 3.18 -43.30 6.83
CA TYR A 20 1.74 -43.29 6.63
C TYR A 20 1.55 -42.88 5.17
N HIS A 21 1.22 -43.86 4.33
CA HIS A 21 0.80 -43.64 2.96
C HIS A 21 -0.50 -42.86 3.06
N HIS A 22 -0.39 -41.54 3.17
CA HIS A 22 -1.51 -40.64 3.08
C HIS A 22 -2.17 -40.90 1.74
N THR A 23 -3.36 -41.50 1.76
CA THR A 23 -4.21 -41.62 0.59
C THR A 23 -4.35 -40.23 0.01
N THR A 24 -3.81 -40.02 -1.19
CA THR A 24 -3.81 -38.70 -1.81
C THR A 24 -5.19 -38.47 -2.43
N LEU A 25 -5.60 -37.20 -2.57
CA LEU A 25 -6.91 -36.87 -3.13
C LEU A 25 -7.11 -37.47 -4.54
N VAL A 26 -6.01 -37.69 -5.28
CA VAL A 26 -6.02 -38.28 -6.64
C VAL A 26 -6.22 -39.79 -6.65
N ASP A 27 -6.08 -40.46 -5.51
CA ASP A 27 -6.33 -41.91 -5.35
C ASP A 27 -7.80 -42.22 -5.05
N LEU A 28 -8.62 -41.19 -4.79
CA LEU A 28 -10.05 -41.37 -4.58
C LEU A 28 -10.75 -41.65 -5.92
N PRO A 29 -11.84 -42.46 -5.91
CA PRO A 29 -12.75 -42.55 -7.04
C PRO A 29 -13.23 -41.18 -7.51
N ASP A 30 -13.34 -41.01 -8.83
CA ASP A 30 -13.72 -39.75 -9.47
C ASP A 30 -15.03 -39.18 -8.90
N GLU A 31 -15.98 -40.04 -8.54
CA GLU A 31 -17.26 -39.63 -7.95
C GLU A 31 -17.08 -38.95 -6.58
N LEU A 32 -16.12 -39.43 -5.76
CA LEU A 32 -15.82 -38.81 -4.48
C LEU A 32 -15.11 -37.48 -4.67
N VAL A 33 -14.19 -37.37 -5.63
CA VAL A 33 -13.52 -36.11 -5.95
C VAL A 33 -14.53 -35.07 -6.45
N LEU A 34 -15.44 -35.47 -7.35
CA LEU A 34 -16.51 -34.60 -7.85
C LEU A 34 -17.48 -34.19 -6.74
N ASN A 35 -17.83 -35.11 -5.84
CA ASN A 35 -18.67 -34.80 -4.69
C ASN A 35 -17.99 -33.77 -3.78
N VAL A 36 -16.71 -33.94 -3.45
CA VAL A 36 -15.92 -32.95 -2.68
C VAL A 36 -15.87 -31.61 -3.41
N ALA A 37 -15.58 -31.60 -4.71
CA ALA A 37 -15.53 -30.39 -5.50
C ALA A 37 -16.87 -29.65 -5.54
N SER A 38 -18.00 -30.36 -5.45
CA SER A 38 -19.34 -29.76 -5.42
C SER A 38 -19.61 -28.89 -4.19
N PHE A 39 -18.88 -29.10 -3.08
CA PHE A 39 -18.95 -28.28 -1.87
C PHE A 39 -18.04 -27.04 -1.92
N LEU A 40 -17.18 -26.92 -2.93
CA LEU A 40 -16.25 -25.81 -3.08
C LEU A 40 -16.88 -24.62 -3.82
N ASP A 41 -16.46 -23.40 -3.48
CA ASP A 41 -16.76 -22.22 -4.30
C ASP A 41 -16.09 -22.33 -5.69
N LYS A 42 -16.60 -21.58 -6.68
CA LYS A 42 -16.09 -21.64 -8.06
C LYS A 42 -14.59 -21.35 -8.13
N GLU A 43 -14.11 -20.41 -7.32
CA GLU A 43 -12.69 -20.10 -7.22
C GLU A 43 -11.86 -21.29 -6.74
N SER A 44 -12.31 -22.02 -5.72
CA SER A 44 -11.58 -23.19 -5.20
C SER A 44 -11.73 -24.41 -6.11
N GLN A 45 -12.86 -24.59 -6.80
CA GLN A 45 -13.00 -25.60 -7.85
C GLN A 45 -11.94 -25.40 -8.95
N LEU A 46 -11.73 -24.15 -9.38
CA LEU A 46 -10.73 -23.83 -10.39
C LEU A 46 -9.30 -24.01 -9.87
N LEU A 47 -9.00 -23.63 -8.61
CA LEU A 47 -7.68 -23.89 -8.01
C LEU A 47 -7.40 -25.40 -7.89
N LEU A 48 -8.40 -26.18 -7.47
CA LEU A 48 -8.30 -27.63 -7.41
C LEU A 48 -8.02 -28.23 -8.78
N SER A 49 -8.70 -27.74 -9.83
CA SER A 49 -8.46 -28.22 -11.20
C SER A 49 -7.08 -27.85 -11.73
N LEU A 50 -6.43 -26.80 -11.21
CA LEU A 50 -5.07 -26.43 -11.59
C LEU A 50 -3.98 -27.17 -10.80
N SER A 51 -4.35 -27.96 -9.79
CA SER A 51 -3.38 -28.65 -8.92
C SER A 51 -2.65 -29.78 -9.63
N CYS A 52 -3.30 -30.53 -10.52
CA CYS A 52 -2.66 -31.55 -11.34
C CYS A 52 -3.45 -31.86 -12.63
N LYS A 53 -2.82 -32.56 -13.59
CA LYS A 53 -3.44 -32.89 -14.88
C LYS A 53 -4.71 -33.75 -14.76
N GLN A 54 -4.73 -34.70 -13.81
CA GLN A 54 -5.88 -35.58 -13.60
C GLN A 54 -7.09 -34.79 -13.09
N LEU A 55 -6.90 -33.99 -12.03
CA LEU A 55 -7.95 -33.11 -11.50
C LEU A 55 -8.39 -32.07 -12.53
N HIS A 56 -7.46 -31.54 -13.34
CA HIS A 56 -7.78 -30.66 -14.45
C HIS A 56 -8.74 -31.33 -15.43
N SER A 57 -8.38 -32.52 -15.91
CA SER A 57 -9.21 -33.27 -16.87
C SER A 57 -10.58 -33.61 -16.28
N LEU A 58 -10.60 -34.16 -15.06
CA LEU A 58 -11.83 -34.57 -14.39
C LEU A 58 -12.77 -33.39 -14.17
N LEU A 59 -12.30 -32.33 -13.52
CA LEU A 59 -13.15 -31.19 -13.19
C LEU A 59 -13.56 -30.41 -14.44
N ASN A 60 -12.69 -30.28 -15.45
CA ASN A 60 -13.05 -29.57 -16.68
C ASN A 60 -14.08 -30.34 -17.53
N THR A 61 -14.18 -31.66 -17.37
CA THR A 61 -15.22 -32.47 -18.05
C THR A 61 -16.57 -32.37 -17.37
N PHE A 62 -16.61 -32.38 -16.04
CA PHE A 62 -17.86 -32.54 -15.28
C PHE A 62 -18.34 -31.27 -14.56
N VAL A 63 -17.49 -30.25 -14.43
CA VAL A 63 -17.80 -29.00 -13.74
C VAL A 63 -17.60 -27.83 -14.70
N ASP A 64 -18.59 -26.94 -14.79
CA ASP A 64 -18.40 -25.67 -15.48
C ASP A 64 -17.45 -24.77 -14.67
N LEU A 65 -16.21 -24.68 -15.14
CA LEU A 65 -15.14 -23.90 -14.52
C LEU A 65 -15.08 -22.44 -15.04
N ALA A 66 -16.01 -22.02 -15.90
CA ALA A 66 -16.02 -20.67 -16.43
C ALA A 66 -16.32 -19.63 -15.32
N ILE A 67 -15.44 -18.63 -15.19
CA ILE A 67 -15.66 -17.48 -14.32
C ILE A 67 -16.12 -16.30 -15.16
N HIS A 68 -17.42 -16.01 -15.13
CA HIS A 68 -18.02 -14.88 -15.85
C HIS A 68 -17.97 -13.57 -15.07
N ASP A 69 -18.06 -13.63 -13.74
CA ASP A 69 -18.01 -12.45 -12.89
C ASP A 69 -16.58 -11.94 -12.73
N ARG A 70 -16.39 -10.65 -13.01
CA ARG A 70 -15.09 -9.99 -12.92
C ARG A 70 -14.56 -9.98 -11.48
N ALA A 71 -15.40 -9.76 -10.48
CA ALA A 71 -14.95 -9.71 -9.08
C ALA A 71 -14.44 -11.09 -8.62
N THR A 72 -15.19 -12.14 -8.95
CA THR A 72 -14.81 -13.55 -8.73
C THR A 72 -13.50 -13.89 -9.45
N LYS A 73 -13.33 -13.46 -10.71
CA LYS A 73 -12.09 -13.66 -11.45
C LYS A 73 -10.89 -12.99 -10.77
N VAL A 74 -11.06 -11.75 -10.30
CA VAL A 74 -10.00 -11.03 -9.59
C VAL A 74 -9.64 -11.75 -8.28
N ARG A 75 -10.63 -12.19 -7.50
CA ARG A 75 -10.38 -12.95 -6.25
C ARG A 75 -9.63 -14.25 -6.53
N PHE A 76 -10.05 -15.01 -7.55
CA PHE A 76 -9.36 -16.23 -7.97
C PHE A 76 -7.89 -15.95 -8.34
N LEU A 77 -7.64 -14.96 -9.19
CA LEU A 77 -6.27 -14.62 -9.61
C LEU A 77 -5.40 -14.09 -8.45
N GLN A 78 -6.00 -13.39 -7.49
CA GLN A 78 -5.30 -12.97 -6.28
C GLN A 78 -4.90 -14.15 -5.39
N ARG A 79 -5.70 -15.22 -5.34
CA ARG A 79 -5.31 -16.48 -4.67
C ARG A 79 -4.15 -17.14 -5.43
N LEU A 80 -4.24 -17.25 -6.76
CA LEU A 80 -3.19 -17.83 -7.59
C LEU A 80 -1.85 -17.06 -7.51
N GLN A 81 -1.90 -15.75 -7.31
CA GLN A 81 -0.71 -14.91 -7.09
C GLN A 81 0.08 -15.28 -5.83
N LEU A 82 -0.53 -15.96 -4.84
CA LEU A 82 0.19 -16.44 -3.66
C LEU A 82 1.19 -17.55 -4.02
N ASP A 83 0.80 -18.44 -4.94
CA ASP A 83 1.64 -19.54 -5.41
C ASP A 83 2.62 -19.08 -6.50
N HIS A 84 2.29 -17.99 -7.20
CA HIS A 84 3.06 -17.43 -8.31
C HIS A 84 3.42 -15.94 -8.06
N PRO A 85 4.37 -15.67 -7.14
CA PRO A 85 4.65 -14.32 -6.68
C PRO A 85 5.31 -13.41 -7.71
N GLU A 86 5.81 -13.95 -8.82
CA GLU A 86 6.32 -13.19 -9.96
C GLU A 86 5.21 -12.48 -10.74
N TYR A 87 3.94 -12.86 -10.52
CA TYR A 87 2.78 -12.27 -11.15
C TYR A 87 2.02 -11.31 -10.23
N LEU A 88 1.32 -10.35 -10.83
CA LEU A 88 0.43 -9.42 -10.15
C LEU A 88 -0.93 -9.40 -10.85
N THR A 89 -2.00 -9.45 -10.06
CA THR A 89 -3.37 -9.38 -10.57
C THR A 89 -3.82 -7.95 -10.75
N CYS A 90 -4.19 -7.57 -11.98
CA CYS A 90 -4.87 -6.30 -12.21
C CYS A 90 -6.33 -6.36 -11.76
N ARG A 91 -6.70 -5.55 -10.76
CA ARG A 91 -8.08 -5.42 -10.27
C ARG A 91 -9.05 -4.82 -11.31
N SER A 92 -8.52 -4.04 -12.25
CA SER A 92 -9.30 -3.36 -13.29
C SER A 92 -9.72 -4.28 -14.45
N CYS A 93 -8.94 -5.29 -14.80
CA CYS A 93 -9.28 -6.17 -15.93
C CYS A 93 -9.20 -7.67 -15.62
N GLY A 94 -8.84 -8.05 -14.39
CA GLY A 94 -8.66 -9.46 -14.02
C GLY A 94 -7.61 -10.13 -14.91
N PHE A 95 -6.51 -9.43 -15.19
CA PHE A 95 -5.38 -9.92 -15.95
C PHE A 95 -4.19 -10.15 -15.02
N LEU A 96 -3.59 -11.33 -15.09
CA LEU A 96 -2.40 -11.69 -14.35
C LEU A 96 -1.18 -11.41 -15.21
N TYR A 97 -0.22 -10.62 -14.72
CA TYR A 97 0.96 -10.22 -15.50
C TYR A 97 2.24 -10.25 -14.68
N LEU A 98 3.36 -10.52 -15.35
CA LEU A 98 4.68 -10.61 -14.71
C LEU A 98 5.15 -9.20 -14.30
N TRP A 99 5.02 -8.86 -13.02
CA TRP A 99 5.18 -7.47 -12.56
C TRP A 99 6.61 -6.95 -12.68
N ARG A 100 7.62 -7.83 -12.57
CA ARG A 100 9.03 -7.46 -12.71
C ARG A 100 9.36 -6.90 -14.10
N ARG A 101 8.64 -7.35 -15.15
CA ARG A 101 8.78 -6.78 -16.50
C ARG A 101 8.16 -5.40 -16.64
N MET A 102 7.36 -4.98 -15.67
CA MET A 102 6.65 -3.69 -15.69
C MET A 102 7.38 -2.59 -14.92
N GLN A 103 8.62 -2.79 -14.48
CA GLN A 103 9.39 -1.79 -13.73
C GLN A 103 9.52 -0.46 -14.48
N THR A 104 9.78 -0.50 -15.80
CA THR A 104 9.88 0.71 -16.65
C THR A 104 8.53 1.41 -16.84
N SER A 105 7.43 0.69 -16.64
CA SER A 105 6.05 1.20 -16.65
C SER A 105 5.48 1.35 -15.23
N GLN A 106 6.34 1.53 -14.22
CA GLN A 106 5.92 1.80 -12.84
C GLN A 106 4.94 0.76 -12.28
N TYR A 107 5.13 -0.50 -12.69
CA TYR A 107 4.33 -1.66 -12.25
C TYR A 107 2.85 -1.60 -12.66
N ASP A 108 2.54 -0.85 -13.70
CA ASP A 108 1.20 -0.77 -14.26
C ASP A 108 0.74 -2.07 -14.91
N CYS A 109 -0.58 -2.19 -15.03
CA CYS A 109 -1.15 -3.22 -15.88
C CYS A 109 -0.76 -2.95 -17.35
N PRO A 110 -0.29 -3.95 -18.10
CA PRO A 110 0.01 -3.79 -19.53
C PRO A 110 -1.24 -3.46 -20.38
N ARG A 111 -2.44 -3.66 -19.82
CA ARG A 111 -3.73 -3.32 -20.45
C ARG A 111 -4.34 -2.03 -19.89
N ALA A 112 -3.55 -1.18 -19.23
CA ALA A 112 -4.06 0.04 -18.60
C ALA A 112 -4.85 0.96 -19.56
N SER A 113 -4.47 1.01 -20.84
CA SER A 113 -5.18 1.77 -21.88
C SER A 113 -6.57 1.21 -22.23
N GLN A 114 -6.85 -0.04 -21.86
CA GLN A 114 -8.13 -0.72 -22.09
C GLN A 114 -9.04 -0.66 -20.85
N HIS A 115 -8.57 -0.08 -19.74
CA HIS A 115 -9.38 0.07 -18.54
C HIS A 115 -10.51 1.06 -18.77
N GLN A 116 -11.68 0.79 -18.18
CA GLN A 116 -12.77 1.74 -18.25
C GLN A 116 -12.42 3.01 -17.45
N HIS A 117 -13.03 4.14 -17.82
CA HIS A 117 -12.81 5.39 -17.09
C HIS A 117 -13.17 5.25 -15.60
N ALA A 118 -14.24 4.51 -15.29
CA ALA A 118 -14.66 4.22 -13.92
C ALA A 118 -13.55 3.50 -13.12
N ASP A 119 -12.89 2.50 -13.70
CA ASP A 119 -11.78 1.78 -13.06
C ASP A 119 -10.59 2.72 -12.77
N THR A 120 -10.35 3.66 -13.69
CA THR A 120 -9.25 4.62 -13.57
C THR A 120 -9.53 5.66 -12.48
N LEU A 121 -10.79 6.06 -12.29
CA LEU A 121 -11.20 6.98 -11.23
C LEU A 121 -11.08 6.38 -9.83
N LEU A 122 -11.12 5.06 -9.71
CA LEU A 122 -10.93 4.30 -8.46
C LEU A 122 -9.46 3.96 -8.19
N SER A 123 -8.57 4.17 -9.16
CA SER A 123 -7.15 3.79 -9.08
C SER A 123 -6.22 4.95 -9.47
N TYR A 124 -6.61 6.17 -9.10
CA TYR A 124 -5.84 7.37 -9.45
C TYR A 124 -4.49 7.38 -8.75
N ARG A 125 -3.43 7.40 -9.56
CA ARG A 125 -2.05 7.32 -9.06
C ARG A 125 -1.63 8.59 -8.36
N ARG A 126 -0.69 8.43 -7.44
CA ARG A 126 -0.08 9.54 -6.71
C ARG A 126 1.37 9.69 -7.02
N LEU A 127 1.76 10.90 -7.36
CA LEU A 127 3.15 11.23 -7.55
C LEU A 127 3.78 11.46 -6.18
N VAL A 128 4.71 10.59 -5.80
CA VAL A 128 5.59 10.75 -4.64
C VAL A 128 6.91 11.29 -5.17
N ARG A 129 7.36 12.44 -4.66
CA ARG A 129 8.59 13.11 -5.12
C ARG A 129 9.61 13.18 -4.00
N ALA A 130 10.87 12.95 -4.35
CA ALA A 130 12.01 13.34 -3.53
C ALA A 130 12.72 14.56 -4.14
N GLY A 131 12.79 14.67 -5.47
CA GLY A 131 13.38 15.82 -6.17
C GLY A 131 12.70 16.10 -7.50
N ASP A 132 13.41 16.78 -8.42
CA ASP A 132 12.88 17.02 -9.78
C ASP A 132 12.89 15.74 -10.64
N THR A 133 13.95 14.95 -10.52
CA THR A 133 14.16 13.73 -11.32
C THR A 133 13.80 12.46 -10.55
N ASP A 134 13.79 12.52 -9.22
CA ASP A 134 13.45 11.40 -8.36
C ASP A 134 11.97 11.47 -7.95
N TYR A 135 11.15 10.72 -8.69
CA TYR A 135 9.74 10.56 -8.41
C TYR A 135 9.25 9.15 -8.72
N THR A 136 8.18 8.76 -8.06
CA THR A 136 7.51 7.48 -8.26
C THR A 136 6.00 7.69 -8.27
N PHE A 137 5.29 7.02 -9.16
CA PHE A 137 3.83 7.00 -9.11
C PHE A 137 3.35 5.86 -8.23
N LEU A 138 3.01 6.20 -7.01
CA LEU A 138 2.31 5.34 -6.07
C LEU A 138 0.93 4.98 -6.61
N SER A 139 0.78 3.72 -7.00
CA SER A 139 -0.47 3.10 -7.42
C SER A 139 -0.87 1.99 -6.45
N ARG A 140 -2.11 1.50 -6.57
CA ARG A 140 -2.56 0.33 -5.79
C ARG A 140 -1.65 -0.88 -6.00
N ASN A 141 -1.16 -1.08 -7.22
CA ASN A 141 -0.26 -2.18 -7.56
C ASN A 141 1.05 -2.13 -6.75
N ILE A 142 1.63 -0.93 -6.59
CA ILE A 142 2.86 -0.77 -5.80
C ILE A 142 2.58 -1.05 -4.32
N VAL A 143 1.45 -0.56 -3.79
CA VAL A 143 1.03 -0.88 -2.41
C VAL A 143 0.87 -2.38 -2.21
N ASP A 144 0.17 -3.06 -3.13
CA ASP A 144 -0.03 -4.51 -3.06
C ASP A 144 1.30 -5.27 -3.14
N LEU A 145 2.26 -4.84 -3.97
CA LEU A 145 3.61 -5.45 -4.04
C LEU A 145 4.41 -5.25 -2.75
N ILE A 146 4.34 -4.10 -2.10
CA ILE A 146 5.05 -3.86 -0.84
C ILE A 146 4.46 -4.69 0.29
N LEU A 147 3.12 -4.76 0.35
CA LEU A 147 2.43 -5.58 1.34
C LEU A 147 2.69 -7.08 1.09
N GLN A 148 2.78 -7.52 -0.16
CA GLN A 148 3.14 -8.89 -0.50
C GLN A 148 4.57 -9.23 -0.06
N ALA A 149 5.53 -8.31 -0.26
CA ALA A 149 6.90 -8.49 0.21
C ALA A 149 7.00 -8.59 1.74
N TYR A 150 6.14 -7.85 2.46
CA TYR A 150 6.06 -7.92 3.91
C TYR A 150 5.44 -9.22 4.41
N GLU A 151 4.34 -9.66 3.81
CA GLU A 151 3.59 -10.86 4.24
C GLU A 151 4.32 -12.16 3.90
N HIS A 152 4.98 -12.22 2.73
CA HIS A 152 5.53 -13.47 2.19
C HIS A 152 7.05 -13.46 2.01
N GLY A 153 7.71 -12.32 2.25
CA GLY A 153 9.15 -12.15 2.12
C GLY A 153 9.57 -11.37 0.86
N PRO A 154 10.81 -10.84 0.84
CA PRO A 154 11.26 -9.80 -0.09
C PRO A 154 11.30 -10.23 -1.57
N THR A 155 11.32 -11.53 -1.85
CA THR A 155 11.27 -12.06 -3.23
C THR A 155 9.90 -11.87 -3.88
N ASN A 156 8.84 -11.68 -3.08
CA ASN A 156 7.45 -11.65 -3.54
C ASN A 156 6.94 -10.25 -3.88
N GLY A 157 7.77 -9.22 -3.85
CA GLY A 157 7.30 -7.87 -4.15
C GLY A 157 8.37 -6.80 -4.10
N LEU A 158 7.98 -5.59 -3.70
CA LEU A 158 8.87 -4.43 -3.63
C LEU A 158 9.31 -4.17 -2.19
N PRO A 159 10.57 -3.77 -1.98
CA PRO A 159 11.04 -3.45 -0.63
C PRO A 159 10.36 -2.18 -0.13
N LEU A 160 10.13 -2.08 1.19
CA LEU A 160 9.54 -0.88 1.81
C LEU A 160 10.38 0.39 1.56
N SER A 161 11.71 0.24 1.48
CA SER A 161 12.65 1.32 1.14
C SER A 161 12.41 1.94 -0.23
N PHE A 162 11.59 1.32 -1.08
CA PHE A 162 11.17 1.88 -2.37
C PHE A 162 10.51 3.27 -2.23
N PHE A 163 9.90 3.58 -1.07
CA PHE A 163 9.35 4.91 -0.80
C PHE A 163 10.24 5.80 0.07
N ASN A 164 11.34 5.27 0.60
CA ASN A 164 12.23 6.05 1.45
C ASN A 164 13.15 6.86 0.53
N SER A 165 12.80 8.13 0.35
CA SER A 165 13.49 9.01 -0.60
C SER A 165 13.56 10.43 -0.06
N SER A 166 14.62 11.14 -0.40
CA SER A 166 14.79 12.54 0.01
C SER A 166 15.54 13.33 -1.04
N GLY A 167 15.19 14.60 -1.22
CA GLY A 167 15.86 15.48 -2.15
C GLY A 167 15.31 16.90 -2.11
N LYS A 168 15.83 17.75 -2.98
CA LYS A 168 15.40 19.15 -3.13
C LYS A 168 15.02 19.37 -4.59
N ASP A 169 13.90 20.03 -4.84
CA ASP A 169 13.48 20.39 -6.21
C ASP A 169 14.08 21.74 -6.66
N ARG A 170 13.90 22.08 -7.93
CA ARG A 170 14.29 23.38 -8.52
C ARG A 170 13.64 24.59 -7.88
N HIS A 171 12.57 24.39 -7.11
CA HIS A 171 11.90 25.45 -6.35
C HIS A 171 12.47 25.60 -4.94
N GLY A 172 13.50 24.82 -4.59
CA GLY A 172 14.14 24.82 -3.30
C GLY A 172 13.36 24.11 -2.20
N ILE A 173 12.34 23.33 -2.55
CA ILE A 173 11.53 22.57 -1.59
C ILE A 173 12.23 21.25 -1.32
N SER A 174 12.69 21.08 -0.08
CA SER A 174 13.20 19.82 0.43
C SER A 174 12.03 18.88 0.69
N ARG A 175 12.12 17.65 0.18
CA ARG A 175 11.15 16.59 0.39
C ARG A 175 11.82 15.39 1.04
N THR A 176 11.12 14.78 1.97
CA THR A 176 11.51 13.52 2.60
C THR A 176 10.29 12.63 2.69
N ASN A 177 10.41 11.43 2.17
CA ASN A 177 9.40 10.39 2.27
C ASN A 177 9.92 9.27 3.14
N GLU A 178 9.07 8.80 4.05
CA GLU A 178 9.37 7.67 4.92
C GLU A 178 8.15 6.75 4.96
N ALA A 179 8.33 5.49 4.58
CA ALA A 179 7.30 4.47 4.65
C ALA A 179 7.57 3.49 5.78
N ARG A 180 6.50 3.11 6.49
CA ARG A 180 6.51 2.11 7.56
C ARG A 180 5.37 1.12 7.39
N LEU A 181 5.57 -0.08 7.91
CA LEU A 181 4.54 -1.10 8.05
C LEU A 181 4.22 -1.27 9.53
N ILE A 182 3.01 -0.92 9.92
CA ILE A 182 2.56 -0.91 11.32
C ILE A 182 1.29 -1.76 11.38
N ASP A 183 1.36 -2.87 12.11
CA ASP A 183 0.29 -3.88 12.15
C ASP A 183 -0.20 -4.27 10.75
N GLY A 184 0.73 -4.53 9.82
CA GLY A 184 0.42 -4.88 8.42
C GLY A 184 -0.23 -3.77 7.59
N GLN A 185 -0.26 -2.53 8.09
CA GLN A 185 -0.74 -1.36 7.36
C GLN A 185 0.44 -0.56 6.81
N LEU A 186 0.39 -0.21 5.52
CA LEU A 186 1.40 0.65 4.91
C LEU A 186 1.08 2.12 5.21
N ILE A 187 1.94 2.80 5.94
CA ILE A 187 1.83 4.22 6.21
C ILE A 187 3.01 4.96 5.58
N LEU A 188 2.71 5.99 4.78
CA LEU A 188 3.69 6.88 4.17
C LEU A 188 3.60 8.26 4.79
N VAL A 189 4.75 8.79 5.20
CA VAL A 189 4.91 10.17 5.63
C VAL A 189 5.67 10.91 4.56
N SER A 190 5.09 12.02 4.09
CA SER A 190 5.76 12.98 3.24
C SER A 190 5.97 14.27 4.03
N ARG A 191 7.22 14.64 4.24
CA ARG A 191 7.62 15.93 4.79
C ARG A 191 8.08 16.83 3.66
N LEU A 192 7.54 18.03 3.60
CA LEU A 192 7.96 19.10 2.70
C LEU A 192 8.40 20.27 3.52
N GLU A 193 9.56 20.82 3.17
CA GLU A 193 10.21 21.88 3.88
C GLU A 193 10.69 22.92 2.88
N LEU A 194 10.20 24.14 3.07
CA LEU A 194 10.53 25.28 2.23
C LEU A 194 11.10 26.37 3.13
N GLU A 195 12.29 26.82 2.78
CA GLU A 195 13.02 27.84 3.53
C GLU A 195 13.30 29.07 2.65
N GLY A 196 13.15 30.26 3.22
CA GLY A 196 13.38 31.51 2.51
C GLY A 196 13.11 32.73 3.38
N ARG A 197 13.03 33.92 2.78
CA ARG A 197 12.81 35.18 3.52
C ARG A 197 11.44 35.76 3.22
N GLU A 198 11.30 36.44 2.10
CA GLU A 198 10.07 37.13 1.70
C GLU A 198 9.35 36.37 0.57
N GLY A 199 8.03 36.57 0.46
CA GLY A 199 7.22 36.00 -0.63
C GLY A 199 6.89 34.50 -0.48
N MET A 200 7.17 33.91 0.69
CA MET A 200 7.01 32.49 0.96
C MET A 200 5.55 32.02 0.87
N ALA A 201 4.59 32.92 1.12
CA ALA A 201 3.17 32.63 0.98
C ALA A 201 2.77 32.20 -0.44
N ALA A 202 3.42 32.75 -1.48
CA ALA A 202 3.15 32.36 -2.87
C ALA A 202 3.70 30.95 -3.17
N MET A 203 4.88 30.64 -2.61
CA MET A 203 5.56 29.36 -2.79
C MET A 203 4.84 28.21 -2.06
N ALA A 204 4.08 28.50 -0.99
CA ALA A 204 3.25 27.49 -0.32
C ALA A 204 2.22 26.80 -1.24
N ARG A 205 1.88 27.40 -2.41
CA ARG A 205 1.03 26.77 -3.42
C ARG A 205 1.62 25.48 -3.99
N PHE A 206 2.94 25.30 -3.95
CA PHE A 206 3.57 24.05 -4.39
C PHE A 206 3.21 22.84 -3.53
N PHE A 207 2.68 23.07 -2.32
CA PHE A 207 2.15 22.01 -1.48
C PHE A 207 0.80 21.43 -1.95
N ASP A 208 0.10 22.06 -2.90
CA ASP A 208 -1.19 21.55 -3.42
C ASP A 208 -1.08 20.13 -3.98
N MET A 209 0.07 19.82 -4.57
CA MET A 209 0.33 18.50 -5.16
C MET A 209 0.42 17.39 -4.11
N GLU A 210 0.72 17.74 -2.86
CA GLU A 210 0.89 16.81 -1.75
C GLU A 210 -0.40 16.58 -0.98
N LEU A 211 -1.41 17.42 -1.15
CA LEU A 211 -2.70 17.20 -0.52
C LEU A 211 -3.36 15.93 -1.08
N CYS A 212 -4.23 15.30 -0.27
CA CYS A 212 -5.05 14.21 -0.77
C CYS A 212 -5.96 14.67 -1.95
N LEU A 213 -6.41 13.77 -2.86
CA LEU A 213 -7.15 14.17 -4.07
C LEU A 213 -8.44 14.84 -3.66
N HIS A 214 -9.05 14.30 -2.61
CA HIS A 214 -10.24 14.82 -1.99
C HIS A 214 -10.07 16.27 -1.55
N TYR A 215 -8.94 16.65 -0.94
CA TYR A 215 -8.70 18.05 -0.59
C TYR A 215 -8.52 18.92 -1.84
N ARG A 216 -7.72 18.46 -2.80
CA ARG A 216 -7.41 19.23 -4.02
C ARG A 216 -8.64 19.52 -4.89
N PHE A 217 -9.62 18.63 -4.88
CA PHE A 217 -10.87 18.75 -5.64
C PHE A 217 -12.06 19.27 -4.81
N ASN A 218 -11.90 19.52 -3.51
CA ASN A 218 -12.98 20.03 -2.68
C ASN A 218 -12.97 21.57 -2.63
N PRO A 219 -14.13 22.25 -2.75
CA PRO A 219 -14.23 23.72 -2.71
C PRO A 219 -13.66 24.39 -1.45
N GLY A 220 -13.35 23.64 -0.39
CA GLY A 220 -12.71 24.18 0.83
C GLY A 220 -11.20 24.44 0.76
N LYS A 221 -10.49 24.04 -0.31
CA LYS A 221 -9.01 24.12 -0.38
C LYS A 221 -8.46 25.55 -0.28
N ASP A 222 -9.19 26.52 -0.80
CA ASP A 222 -8.78 27.92 -0.80
C ASP A 222 -8.71 28.48 0.63
N ASN A 223 -9.47 27.91 1.57
CA ASN A 223 -9.39 28.28 2.98
C ASN A 223 -8.04 27.87 3.59
N MET A 224 -7.48 26.72 3.19
CA MET A 224 -6.21 26.24 3.71
C MET A 224 -5.06 27.13 3.22
N PHE A 225 -4.97 27.41 1.91
CA PHE A 225 -3.92 28.29 1.38
C PHE A 225 -4.04 29.72 1.91
N ARG A 226 -5.26 30.21 2.12
CA ARG A 226 -5.47 31.49 2.83
C ARG A 226 -4.98 31.42 4.28
N ALA A 227 -5.23 30.31 4.99
CA ALA A 227 -4.71 30.12 6.35
C ALA A 227 -3.17 30.05 6.37
N VAL A 228 -2.55 29.41 5.38
CA VAL A 228 -1.08 29.37 5.23
C VAL A 228 -0.53 30.77 4.96
N ALA A 229 -1.09 31.47 3.98
CA ALA A 229 -0.67 32.83 3.64
C ALA A 229 -0.79 33.76 4.87
N LYS A 230 -1.92 33.67 5.58
CA LYS A 230 -2.13 34.41 6.83
C LYS A 230 -1.09 34.04 7.89
N ALA A 231 -0.80 32.76 8.09
CA ALA A 231 0.20 32.32 9.06
C ALA A 231 1.61 32.84 8.71
N VAL A 232 1.98 32.84 7.43
CA VAL A 232 3.25 33.41 6.96
C VAL A 232 3.30 34.91 7.24
N THR A 233 2.26 35.67 6.89
CA THR A 233 2.19 37.11 7.17
C THR A 233 2.23 37.42 8.66
N ASP A 234 1.51 36.64 9.48
CA ASP A 234 1.50 36.78 10.95
C ASP A 234 2.92 36.53 11.54
N VAL A 235 3.66 35.55 11.01
CA VAL A 235 5.05 35.25 11.39
C VAL A 235 6.02 36.33 10.89
N GLU A 236 5.84 36.82 9.66
CA GLU A 236 6.64 37.90 9.05
C GLU A 236 6.57 39.18 9.88
N GLY A 237 5.35 39.61 10.25
CA GLY A 237 5.09 40.83 11.01
C GLY A 237 5.32 40.72 12.53
N SER A 238 5.54 39.52 13.05
CA SER A 238 5.76 39.31 14.47
C SER A 238 7.09 39.92 14.95
N LYS A 239 7.04 40.66 16.06
CA LYS A 239 8.22 41.19 16.78
C LYS A 239 8.92 40.16 17.66
N LYS A 240 8.34 38.96 17.84
CA LYS A 240 8.96 37.89 18.63
C LYS A 240 10.22 37.39 17.93
N ARG A 241 11.27 37.08 18.70
CA ARG A 241 12.57 36.62 18.16
C ARG A 241 12.48 35.27 17.42
N LYS A 242 11.55 34.41 17.81
CA LYS A 242 11.25 33.11 17.18
C LYS A 242 9.74 32.86 17.16
N PRO A 243 8.98 33.56 16.30
CA PRO A 243 7.56 33.26 16.14
C PRO A 243 7.42 31.87 15.51
N GLN A 244 6.57 31.07 16.11
CA GLN A 244 6.15 29.77 15.58
C GLN A 244 4.63 29.76 15.54
N ILE A 245 4.08 29.45 14.37
CA ILE A 245 2.67 29.17 14.18
C ILE A 245 2.53 27.72 13.78
N LEU A 246 2.01 26.92 14.71
CA LEU A 246 1.58 25.57 14.43
C LEU A 246 0.08 25.60 14.11
N LEU A 247 -0.26 25.31 12.86
CA LEU A 247 -1.66 25.14 12.50
C LEU A 247 -2.17 23.80 13.05
N ARG A 248 -3.42 23.80 13.50
CA ARG A 248 -4.08 22.58 13.96
C ARG A 248 -4.03 21.52 12.84
N PRO A 249 -3.80 20.23 13.19
CA PRO A 249 -3.87 19.17 12.20
C PRO A 249 -5.22 19.19 11.50
N PHE A 250 -5.20 19.02 10.17
CA PHE A 250 -6.41 18.93 9.38
C PHE A 250 -6.47 17.58 8.67
N LYS A 251 -7.67 16.99 8.68
CA LYS A 251 -7.89 15.58 8.39
C LYS A 251 -8.87 15.44 7.25
N CYS A 252 -8.55 14.60 6.28
CA CYS A 252 -9.45 14.31 5.19
C CYS A 252 -10.65 13.49 5.69
N TYR A 253 -11.86 13.92 5.33
CA TYR A 253 -13.12 13.22 5.62
C TYR A 253 -13.41 12.03 4.69
N TYR A 254 -12.51 11.74 3.77
CA TYR A 254 -12.75 10.78 2.70
C TYR A 254 -11.61 9.80 2.47
N CYS A 255 -10.49 9.96 3.16
CA CYS A 255 -9.38 9.01 3.14
C CYS A 255 -8.59 9.16 4.45
N GLU A 256 -7.74 8.19 4.76
CA GLU A 256 -6.91 8.16 5.96
C GLU A 256 -5.66 9.02 5.78
N THR A 257 -5.88 10.32 5.60
CA THR A 257 -4.82 11.31 5.46
C THR A 257 -4.96 12.44 6.45
N ASP A 258 -3.90 12.61 7.24
CA ASP A 258 -3.76 13.70 8.19
C ASP A 258 -2.62 14.61 7.72
N HIS A 259 -2.81 15.92 7.91
CA HIS A 259 -1.85 16.93 7.50
C HIS A 259 -1.54 17.84 8.70
N ARG A 260 -0.31 18.32 8.77
CA ARG A 260 0.11 19.31 9.78
C ARG A 260 1.02 20.32 9.12
N LEU A 261 0.66 21.59 9.25
CA LEU A 261 1.47 22.70 8.76
C LEU A 261 2.07 23.46 9.93
N GLN A 262 3.35 23.80 9.78
CA GLN A 262 4.11 24.60 10.72
C GLN A 262 4.80 25.72 9.96
N VAL A 263 4.78 26.92 10.51
CA VAL A 263 5.49 28.08 9.99
C VAL A 263 6.32 28.65 11.12
N ASP A 264 7.63 28.67 10.94
CA ASP A 264 8.59 29.19 11.90
C ASP A 264 9.39 30.32 11.28
N LYS A 265 9.83 31.25 12.12
CA LYS A 265 10.85 32.24 11.76
C LYS A 265 11.98 32.22 12.76
N ASP A 266 13.20 32.13 12.26
CA ASP A 266 14.39 32.08 13.08
C ASP A 266 14.92 33.47 13.46
N ALA A 267 16.08 33.50 14.13
CA ALA A 267 16.71 34.75 14.56
C ALA A 267 17.27 35.57 13.38
N GLU A 268 17.55 34.93 12.24
CA GLU A 268 18.07 35.55 11.01
C GLU A 268 16.95 36.03 10.08
N LYS A 269 15.69 35.94 10.55
CA LYS A 269 14.46 36.24 9.79
C LYS A 269 14.23 35.29 8.62
N GLN A 270 14.87 34.11 8.62
CA GLN A 270 14.53 33.04 7.71
C GLN A 270 13.23 32.39 8.17
N ILE A 271 12.34 32.19 7.22
CA ILE A 271 11.03 31.57 7.40
C ILE A 271 11.12 30.16 6.85
N THR A 272 10.72 29.21 7.69
CA THR A 272 10.61 27.80 7.33
C THR A 272 9.14 27.42 7.36
N ILE A 273 8.63 26.92 6.23
CA ILE A 273 7.29 26.34 6.14
C ILE A 273 7.45 24.83 5.99
N VAL A 274 6.86 24.09 6.93
CA VAL A 274 6.89 22.63 6.95
C VAL A 274 5.47 22.09 6.79
N LEU A 275 5.24 21.28 5.76
CA LEU A 275 4.04 20.46 5.62
C LEU A 275 4.41 19.00 5.85
N ASN A 276 3.79 18.39 6.86
CA ASN A 276 3.84 16.95 7.05
C ASN A 276 2.50 16.35 6.62
N VAL A 277 2.55 15.26 5.85
CA VAL A 277 1.38 14.52 5.37
C VAL A 277 1.55 13.05 5.70
N TRP A 278 0.68 12.53 6.58
CA TRP A 278 0.63 11.10 6.93
C TRP A 278 -0.50 10.44 6.17
N ARG A 279 -0.20 9.37 5.44
CA ARG A 279 -1.18 8.63 4.61
C ARG A 279 -1.13 7.16 4.96
N ASN A 280 -2.26 6.59 5.35
CA ASN A 280 -2.40 5.16 5.53
C ASN A 280 -2.99 4.52 4.27
N TYR A 281 -2.23 3.67 3.59
CA TYR A 281 -2.68 2.92 2.42
C TYR A 281 -3.36 1.59 2.80
N GLY A 282 -3.45 1.29 4.09
CA GLY A 282 -4.17 0.16 4.65
C GLY A 282 -3.43 -1.17 4.50
N ARG A 283 -4.18 -2.25 4.67
CA ARG A 283 -3.73 -3.65 4.56
C ARG A 283 -4.06 -4.23 3.19
N ARG A 284 -3.48 -5.39 2.86
CA ARG A 284 -3.78 -6.10 1.62
C ARG A 284 -5.19 -6.69 1.65
N HIS A 285 -5.55 -7.34 2.76
CA HIS A 285 -6.79 -8.11 2.95
C HIS A 285 -7.73 -7.55 4.02
N SER A 286 -7.95 -6.23 4.05
CA SER A 286 -8.84 -5.60 5.03
C SER A 286 -10.33 -5.70 4.62
N ASN A 287 -11.17 -6.20 5.53
CA ASN A 287 -12.65 -6.15 5.44
C ASN A 287 -13.24 -4.76 5.79
N MET A 288 -12.43 -3.80 6.23
CA MET A 288 -12.89 -2.44 6.53
C MET A 288 -13.26 -1.67 5.24
N PRO A 289 -14.22 -0.73 5.29
CA PRO A 289 -14.63 0.07 4.13
C PRO A 289 -13.44 0.78 3.45
N SER A 290 -12.97 0.20 2.36
CA SER A 290 -12.09 0.75 1.32
C SER A 290 -10.87 1.55 1.82
N ASN A 291 -9.84 0.82 2.22
CA ASN A 291 -8.42 1.18 2.01
C ASN A 291 -8.11 1.68 0.57
N GLU A 292 -9.03 1.53 -0.38
CA GLU A 292 -8.92 2.03 -1.76
C GLU A 292 -9.28 3.53 -1.90
N GLN A 293 -9.92 4.15 -0.89
CA GLN A 293 -10.30 5.57 -0.93
C GLN A 293 -9.13 6.51 -1.27
N HIS A 294 -7.89 6.15 -0.94
CA HIS A 294 -6.69 6.94 -1.27
C HIS A 294 -6.49 7.17 -2.77
N PHE A 295 -6.95 6.22 -3.57
CA PHE A 295 -6.83 6.23 -5.03
C PHE A 295 -8.13 6.67 -5.71
N HIS A 296 -9.19 6.94 -4.93
CA HIS A 296 -10.45 7.38 -5.49
C HIS A 296 -10.42 8.91 -5.66
N ARG A 297 -10.84 9.38 -6.83
CA ARG A 297 -11.10 10.82 -7.00
C ARG A 297 -12.42 11.24 -6.35
N TYR A 298 -13.42 10.38 -6.46
CA TYR A 298 -14.78 10.57 -5.95
C TYR A 298 -15.11 9.42 -4.99
N PRO A 299 -14.82 9.62 -3.69
CA PRO A 299 -14.99 8.59 -2.66
C PRO A 299 -16.47 8.32 -2.46
N VAL A 300 -16.84 7.03 -2.36
CA VAL A 300 -18.24 6.60 -2.22
C VAL A 300 -18.79 6.94 -0.82
N PHE A 301 -17.91 7.01 0.18
CA PHE A 301 -18.30 7.24 1.57
C PHE A 301 -17.51 8.39 2.19
N LYS A 302 -18.25 9.27 2.88
CA LYS A 302 -17.68 10.29 3.76
C LYS A 302 -17.58 9.70 5.17
N LEU A 303 -16.41 9.75 5.76
CA LEU A 303 -16.18 9.42 7.16
C LEU A 303 -16.93 10.41 8.05
N ASP A 304 -17.56 9.91 9.11
CA ASP A 304 -18.25 10.76 10.07
C ASP A 304 -17.25 11.60 10.88
N ALA A 305 -17.71 12.76 11.38
CA ALA A 305 -16.84 13.71 12.06
C ALA A 305 -16.21 13.14 13.35
N LYS A 306 -16.90 12.23 14.05
CA LYS A 306 -16.40 11.61 15.26
C LYS A 306 -15.24 10.67 14.93
N SER A 307 -15.38 9.82 13.91
CA SER A 307 -14.30 8.95 13.42
C SER A 307 -13.08 9.77 12.96
N VAL A 308 -13.29 10.83 12.19
CA VAL A 308 -12.20 11.73 11.76
C VAL A 308 -11.53 12.41 12.95
N SER A 309 -12.29 12.86 13.96
CA SER A 309 -11.71 13.50 15.14
C SER A 309 -10.80 12.57 15.93
N LYS A 310 -11.16 11.28 16.03
CA LYS A 310 -10.41 10.25 16.77
C LYS A 310 -9.22 9.68 16.01
N ARG A 311 -9.25 9.68 14.68
CA ARG A 311 -8.15 9.15 13.85
C ARG A 311 -6.87 9.94 14.10
N ASP A 312 -5.75 9.28 14.36
CA ASP A 312 -4.45 9.95 14.43
C ASP A 312 -3.40 9.09 13.71
N VAL A 313 -3.30 9.27 12.39
CA VAL A 313 -2.36 8.50 11.56
C VAL A 313 -0.91 8.80 11.97
N ARG A 314 -0.67 10.01 12.46
CA ARG A 314 0.65 10.42 12.98
C ARG A 314 1.00 9.61 14.23
N ALA A 315 0.12 9.54 15.22
CA ALA A 315 0.37 8.78 16.44
C ALA A 315 0.63 7.30 16.12
N VAL A 316 -0.14 6.70 15.19
CA VAL A 316 0.12 5.35 14.70
C VAL A 316 1.53 5.24 14.12
N PHE A 317 1.91 6.16 13.22
CA PHE A 317 3.24 6.18 12.60
C PHE A 317 4.39 6.31 13.62
N GLU A 318 4.25 7.22 14.59
CA GLU A 318 5.27 7.54 15.58
C GLU A 318 5.40 6.46 16.67
N SER A 319 4.33 5.69 16.94
CA SER A 319 4.35 4.63 17.96
C SER A 319 5.31 3.46 17.64
N ALA A 320 5.58 3.21 16.36
CA ALA A 320 6.48 2.14 15.92
C ALA A 320 7.98 2.47 16.05
N SER A 321 8.34 3.66 16.55
CA SER A 321 9.74 4.06 16.79
C SER A 321 10.23 3.79 18.22
N GLN A 322 9.39 3.23 19.09
CA GLN A 322 9.72 2.90 20.48
C GLN A 322 9.94 1.40 20.64
#